data_AF-A0A081DEJ3-F1
#
_entry.id   AF-A0A081DEJ3-F1
#
_cell.length_a   1.000
_cell.length_b   1.000
_cell.length_c   1.000
_cell.angle_alpha   90.00
_cell.angle_beta   90.00
_cell.angle_gamma   90.00
#
_symmetry.space_group_name_H-M   'P 1'
#
loop_
_entity.id
_entity.type
_entity.pdbx_description
1 polymer ?
#
loop_
_entity_poly.entity_id
_entity_poly.type
_entity_poly.pdbx_seq_one_letter_code
_entity_poly.pdbx_strand_id
1 'polypeptide(L)'
;MKEHQAPIAKKIPHVHEAHGHQRIDNYHWMTQRDAPEVINYLNQENDYYEKMTAHTKQLKVDLFEEIKSRINEDDESVPYFWNGYWYYTKMKKGESYPFYYRKKESLSSKEELLFNVNEMAIGHEFFQLTGMSVSPDNTMVSYGVDTVGRRQYTIYIKDLQTHKVMPQALELTTGGAVWDANNNTLFFVRKDEQTLRANQIFKYKLGAHPDTSTIVYQEDDEIYNCYVYKSKSREYIMIKSSSTLTDEVRFIKANQPDSEFKVVQPRTDQIEYSVLHYSDHFYIMTNKDDATNFKIMKTEVTKPEMENW
;
A
#
# COMPACT_ATOMS: atom_id res chain seq x y z
N MET A 1 -7.31 -47.21 13.98
CA MET A 1 -7.75 -45.94 13.35
C MET A 1 -7.52 -46.09 11.85
N LYS A 2 -8.49 -45.72 10.99
CA LYS A 2 -8.23 -45.72 9.53
C LYS A 2 -7.17 -44.66 9.26
N GLU A 3 -6.03 -45.08 8.73
CA GLU A 3 -4.94 -44.19 8.35
C GLU A 3 -5.37 -43.45 7.09
N HIS A 4 -5.59 -42.13 7.19
CA HIS A 4 -5.83 -41.31 6.01
C HIS A 4 -4.50 -41.17 5.28
N GLN A 5 -4.46 -41.55 4.00
CA GLN A 5 -3.27 -41.38 3.18
C GLN A 5 -3.23 -39.97 2.59
N ALA A 6 -2.07 -39.32 2.70
CA ALA A 6 -1.81 -38.06 2.03
C ALA A 6 -1.80 -38.25 0.51
N PRO A 7 -2.29 -37.28 -0.28
CA PRO A 7 -2.18 -37.34 -1.73
C PRO A 7 -0.72 -37.34 -2.16
N ILE A 8 -0.39 -38.10 -3.18
CA ILE A 8 0.97 -38.19 -3.73
C ILE A 8 1.04 -37.31 -4.97
N ALA A 9 1.81 -36.23 -4.89
CA ALA A 9 2.08 -35.37 -6.03
C ALA A 9 2.76 -36.14 -7.17
N LYS A 10 2.25 -35.98 -8.39
CA LYS A 10 2.93 -36.48 -9.60
C LYS A 10 4.28 -35.78 -9.76
N LYS A 11 5.29 -36.55 -10.14
CA LYS A 11 6.62 -36.03 -10.48
C LYS A 11 6.72 -35.88 -11.99
N ILE A 12 6.81 -34.65 -12.47
CA ILE A 12 7.04 -34.31 -13.87
C ILE A 12 8.36 -33.52 -13.91
N PRO A 13 9.47 -34.13 -14.38
CA PRO A 13 10.75 -33.46 -14.44
C PRO A 13 10.68 -32.20 -15.29
N HIS A 14 11.04 -31.07 -14.69
CA HIS A 14 11.31 -29.82 -15.39
C HIS A 14 12.74 -29.39 -15.08
N VAL A 15 13.53 -29.08 -16.10
CA VAL A 15 14.93 -28.66 -15.94
C VAL A 15 15.00 -27.15 -15.87
N HIS A 16 15.41 -26.63 -14.73
CA HIS A 16 15.88 -25.26 -14.60
C HIS A 16 17.36 -25.20 -14.94
N GLU A 17 17.76 -24.24 -15.77
CA GLU A 17 19.15 -23.98 -16.09
C GLU A 17 19.48 -22.52 -15.78
N ALA A 18 20.47 -22.31 -14.91
CA ALA A 18 20.96 -20.98 -14.55
C ALA A 18 22.45 -21.06 -14.18
N HIS A 19 23.23 -20.07 -14.61
CA HIS A 19 24.68 -19.98 -14.34
C HIS A 19 25.47 -21.26 -14.71
N GLY A 20 25.06 -21.98 -15.76
CA GLY A 20 25.69 -23.24 -16.18
C GLY A 20 25.36 -24.44 -15.30
N HIS A 21 24.43 -24.31 -14.35
CA HIS A 21 23.97 -25.40 -13.49
C HIS A 21 22.54 -25.81 -13.86
N GLN A 22 22.30 -27.12 -13.90
CA GLN A 22 20.97 -27.70 -14.11
C GLN A 22 20.40 -28.24 -12.81
N ARG A 23 19.12 -27.94 -12.55
CA ARG A 23 18.34 -28.45 -11.42
C ARG A 23 17.02 -29.01 -11.92
N ILE A 24 16.72 -30.25 -11.56
CA ILE A 24 15.42 -30.86 -11.87
C ILE A 24 14.42 -30.49 -10.77
N ASP A 25 13.34 -29.82 -11.16
CA ASP A 25 12.16 -29.61 -10.33
C ASP A 25 11.03 -30.52 -10.83
N ASN A 26 10.72 -31.57 -10.06
CA ASN A 26 9.67 -32.52 -10.39
C ASN A 26 8.25 -31.96 -10.20
N TYR A 27 8.10 -30.79 -9.59
CA TYR A 27 6.83 -30.20 -9.20
C TYR A 27 6.58 -28.83 -9.83
N HIS A 28 7.42 -28.42 -10.80
CA HIS A 28 7.28 -27.16 -11.53
C HIS A 28 5.88 -26.98 -12.16
N TRP A 29 5.23 -28.08 -12.53
CA TRP A 29 3.86 -28.07 -13.07
C TRP A 29 2.84 -27.40 -12.11
N MET A 30 3.09 -27.41 -10.80
CA MET A 30 2.24 -26.73 -9.80
C MET A 30 2.26 -25.20 -9.88
N THR A 31 3.20 -24.62 -10.63
CA THR A 31 3.22 -23.17 -10.88
C THR A 31 2.05 -22.69 -11.74
N GLN A 32 1.43 -23.61 -12.51
CA GLN A 32 0.27 -23.34 -13.35
C GLN A 32 -1.02 -23.40 -12.53
N ARG A 33 -1.25 -22.36 -11.72
CA ARG A 33 -2.29 -22.31 -10.67
C ARG A 33 -3.70 -22.69 -11.15
N ASP A 34 -4.05 -22.30 -12.37
CA ASP A 34 -5.38 -22.52 -12.94
C ASP A 34 -5.50 -23.84 -13.70
N ALA A 35 -4.41 -24.62 -13.81
CA ALA A 35 -4.44 -25.89 -14.51
C ALA A 35 -5.34 -26.89 -13.76
N PRO A 36 -6.23 -27.64 -14.44
CA PRO A 36 -7.16 -28.57 -13.80
C PRO A 36 -6.47 -29.60 -12.89
N GLU A 37 -5.26 -30.02 -13.27
CA GLU A 37 -4.43 -30.93 -12.49
C GLU A 37 -3.94 -30.36 -11.16
N VAL A 38 -3.63 -29.05 -11.10
CA VAL A 38 -3.21 -28.36 -9.88
C VAL A 38 -4.41 -28.20 -8.96
N ILE A 39 -5.53 -27.72 -9.50
CA ILE A 39 -6.79 -27.59 -8.76
C ILE A 39 -7.23 -28.94 -8.19
N ASN A 40 -7.16 -30.02 -8.98
CA ASN A 40 -7.50 -31.36 -8.52
C ASN A 40 -6.57 -31.84 -7.39
N TYR A 41 -5.27 -31.56 -7.47
CA TYR A 41 -4.33 -31.89 -6.40
C TYR A 41 -4.61 -31.09 -5.12
N LEU A 42 -4.89 -29.79 -5.23
CA LEU A 42 -5.27 -28.94 -4.10
C LEU A 42 -6.56 -29.43 -3.42
N ASN A 43 -7.54 -29.90 -4.19
CA ASN A 43 -8.76 -30.49 -3.62
C ASN A 43 -8.47 -31.78 -2.85
N GLN A 44 -7.53 -32.62 -3.31
CA GLN A 44 -7.10 -33.81 -2.57
C GLN A 44 -6.36 -33.45 -1.28
N GLU A 45 -5.50 -32.43 -1.31
CA GLU A 45 -4.83 -31.92 -0.10
C GLU A 45 -5.85 -31.36 0.90
N ASN A 46 -6.86 -30.62 0.43
CA ASN A 46 -7.94 -30.12 1.28
C ASN A 46 -8.77 -31.26 1.91
N ASP A 47 -9.13 -32.29 1.14
CA ASP A 47 -9.83 -33.48 1.66
C ASP A 47 -8.99 -34.25 2.70
N TYR A 48 -7.68 -34.39 2.45
CA TYR A 48 -6.77 -34.99 3.42
C TYR A 48 -6.69 -34.16 4.72
N TYR A 49 -6.54 -32.84 4.60
CA TYR A 49 -6.55 -31.91 5.74
C TYR A 49 -7.83 -32.00 6.56
N GLU A 50 -9.01 -32.00 5.91
CA GLU A 50 -10.30 -32.11 6.60
C GLU A 50 -10.42 -33.43 7.36
N LYS A 51 -10.02 -34.55 6.75
CA LYS A 51 -10.03 -35.87 7.39
C LYS A 51 -9.09 -35.95 8.59
N MET A 52 -7.85 -35.49 8.42
CA MET A 52 -6.84 -35.52 9.48
C MET A 52 -7.19 -34.60 10.65
N THR A 53 -7.80 -33.44 10.37
CA THR A 53 -8.15 -32.45 11.40
C THR A 53 -9.58 -32.57 11.91
N ALA A 54 -10.36 -33.56 11.47
CA ALA A 54 -11.76 -33.74 11.87
C ALA A 54 -11.96 -33.79 13.40
N HIS A 55 -11.03 -34.40 14.12
CA HIS A 55 -11.07 -34.49 15.59
C HIS A 55 -10.93 -33.14 16.30
N THR A 56 -10.39 -32.12 15.62
CA THR A 56 -10.23 -30.76 16.16
C THR A 56 -11.42 -29.84 15.87
N LYS A 57 -12.48 -30.33 15.21
CA LYS A 57 -13.60 -29.48 14.77
C LYS A 57 -14.22 -28.68 15.90
N GLN A 58 -14.48 -29.30 17.05
CA GLN A 58 -15.04 -28.60 18.21
C GLN A 58 -14.05 -27.58 18.77
N LEU A 59 -12.78 -27.94 18.91
CA LEU A 59 -11.73 -27.03 19.37
C LEU A 59 -11.61 -25.79 18.47
N LYS A 60 -11.71 -25.94 17.14
CA LYS A 60 -11.71 -24.81 16.20
C LYS A 60 -12.90 -23.86 16.44
N VAL A 61 -14.09 -24.40 16.74
CA VAL A 61 -15.28 -23.60 17.09
C VAL A 61 -15.08 -22.90 18.42
N ASP A 62 -14.60 -23.61 19.44
CA ASP A 62 -14.39 -23.05 20.78
C ASP A 62 -13.37 -21.90 20.73
N LEU A 63 -12.26 -22.08 20.00
CA LEU A 63 -11.25 -21.03 19.79
C LEU A 63 -11.80 -19.86 18.98
N PHE A 64 -12.63 -20.10 17.96
CA PHE A 64 -13.26 -19.04 17.18
C PHE A 64 -14.17 -18.18 18.07
N GLU A 65 -15.06 -18.80 18.84
CA GLU A 65 -15.95 -18.09 19.74
C GLU A 65 -15.18 -17.38 20.87
N GLU A 66 -14.11 -18.00 21.39
CA GLU A 66 -13.24 -17.35 22.38
C GLU A 66 -12.59 -16.09 21.80
N ILE A 67 -11.95 -16.18 20.62
CA ILE A 67 -11.32 -15.03 19.96
C ILE A 67 -12.36 -13.96 19.66
N LYS A 68 -13.51 -14.34 19.10
CA LYS A 68 -14.60 -13.41 18.80
C LYS A 68 -15.12 -12.71 20.05
N SER A 69 -15.27 -13.42 21.18
CA SER A 69 -15.75 -12.85 22.44
C SER A 69 -14.80 -11.78 23.03
N ARG A 70 -13.53 -11.80 22.63
CA ARG A 70 -12.50 -10.84 23.05
C ARG A 70 -12.37 -9.66 22.08
N ILE A 71 -13.10 -9.68 20.97
CA ILE A 71 -13.17 -8.59 20.00
C ILE A 71 -14.44 -7.80 20.27
N ASN A 72 -14.31 -6.48 20.45
CA ASN A 72 -15.46 -5.60 20.50
C ASN A 72 -15.99 -5.42 19.07
N GLU A 73 -17.14 -6.01 18.74
CA GLU A 73 -17.71 -5.92 17.38
C GLU A 73 -18.22 -4.49 17.06
N ASP A 74 -18.59 -3.72 18.09
CA ASP A 74 -18.96 -2.30 17.99
C ASP A 74 -17.82 -1.45 18.55
N ASP A 75 -16.87 -1.07 17.68
CA ASP A 75 -15.63 -0.41 18.10
C ASP A 75 -15.36 0.88 17.31
N GLU A 76 -14.66 1.82 17.93
CA GLU A 76 -14.26 3.08 17.31
C GLU A 76 -12.75 3.31 17.50
N SER A 77 -12.07 3.75 16.44
CA SER A 77 -10.67 4.15 16.57
C SER A 77 -10.53 5.43 17.38
N VAL A 78 -9.39 5.62 18.05
CA VAL A 78 -9.03 6.92 18.62
C VAL A 78 -9.00 7.99 17.51
N PRO A 79 -9.78 9.08 17.62
CA PRO A 79 -9.86 10.07 16.57
C PRO A 79 -8.58 10.90 16.51
N TYR A 80 -8.18 11.28 15.30
CA TYR A 80 -7.04 12.17 15.07
C TYR A 80 -7.45 13.45 14.35
N PHE A 81 -6.87 14.57 14.74
CA PHE A 81 -7.14 15.87 14.13
C PHE A 81 -6.17 16.16 12.98
N TRP A 82 -6.71 16.45 11.82
CA TRP A 82 -5.95 16.77 10.62
C TRP A 82 -6.71 17.76 9.74
N ASN A 83 -6.02 18.82 9.30
CA ASN A 83 -6.53 19.79 8.32
C ASN A 83 -7.95 20.34 8.62
N GLY A 84 -8.25 20.62 9.89
CA GLY A 84 -9.56 21.14 10.30
C GLY A 84 -10.64 20.08 10.55
N TYR A 85 -10.30 18.79 10.53
CA TYR A 85 -11.23 17.69 10.75
C TYR A 85 -10.68 16.65 11.72
N TRP A 86 -11.56 16.07 12.52
CA TRP A 86 -11.30 14.85 13.27
C TRP A 86 -11.69 13.65 12.41
N TYR A 87 -10.80 12.68 12.25
CA TYR A 87 -11.03 11.46 11.48
C TYR A 87 -11.02 10.25 12.41
N TYR A 88 -11.86 9.27 12.12
CA TYR A 88 -11.93 8.00 12.84
C TYR A 88 -12.67 6.94 12.01
N THR A 89 -12.51 5.69 12.40
CA THR A 89 -13.23 4.55 11.84
C THR A 89 -14.16 3.94 12.88
N LYS A 90 -15.25 3.35 12.42
CA LYS A 90 -16.17 2.56 13.25
C LYS A 90 -16.30 1.16 12.67
N MET A 91 -16.24 0.15 13.53
CA MET A 91 -16.79 -1.19 13.27
C MET A 91 -18.18 -1.25 13.89
N LYS A 92 -19.09 -1.95 13.23
CA LYS A 92 -20.43 -2.19 13.77
C LYS A 92 -20.66 -3.69 13.86
N LYS A 93 -21.43 -4.11 14.85
CA LYS A 93 -21.75 -5.51 15.06
C LYS A 93 -22.37 -6.15 13.83
N GLY A 94 -21.82 -7.30 13.44
CA GLY A 94 -22.24 -8.05 12.25
C GLY A 94 -21.69 -7.52 10.92
N GLU A 95 -21.03 -6.37 10.89
CA GLU A 95 -20.38 -5.84 9.69
C GLU A 95 -18.94 -6.33 9.61
N SER A 96 -18.48 -6.64 8.39
CA SER A 96 -17.14 -7.19 8.16
C SER A 96 -16.08 -6.12 7.88
N TYR A 97 -16.52 -4.90 7.55
CA TYR A 97 -15.65 -3.81 7.13
C TYR A 97 -15.92 -2.51 7.91
N PRO A 98 -14.92 -1.59 7.96
CA PRO A 98 -15.07 -0.35 8.68
C PRO A 98 -15.93 0.68 7.93
N PHE A 99 -16.51 1.59 8.69
CA PHE A 99 -17.04 2.86 8.23
C PHE A 99 -16.00 3.95 8.50
N TYR A 100 -15.70 4.78 7.50
CA TYR A 100 -14.78 5.91 7.65
C TYR A 100 -15.56 7.20 7.84
N TYR A 101 -15.23 7.94 8.89
CA TYR A 101 -15.92 9.18 9.25
C TYR A 101 -14.97 10.34 9.44
N ARG A 102 -15.50 11.56 9.31
CA ARG A 102 -14.86 12.77 9.79
C ARG A 102 -15.85 13.73 10.47
N LYS A 103 -15.34 14.64 11.30
CA LYS A 103 -16.08 15.72 11.96
C LYS A 103 -15.32 17.04 11.83
N LYS A 104 -15.99 18.12 11.43
CA LYS A 104 -15.33 19.42 11.21
C LYS A 104 -15.01 20.11 12.54
N GLU A 105 -13.76 20.53 12.74
CA GLU A 105 -13.22 21.35 13.84
C GLU A 105 -13.29 20.72 15.26
N SER A 106 -14.41 20.13 15.65
CA SER A 106 -14.67 19.58 16.99
C SER A 106 -15.21 18.14 16.94
N LEU A 107 -14.92 17.35 17.97
CA LEU A 107 -15.49 16.01 18.18
C LEU A 107 -17.01 16.03 18.44
N SER A 108 -17.55 17.18 18.86
CA SER A 108 -18.99 17.39 19.04
C SER A 108 -19.72 17.81 17.75
N SER A 109 -18.98 18.09 16.67
CA SER A 109 -19.57 18.46 15.39
C SER A 109 -20.28 17.28 14.74
N LYS A 110 -21.16 17.59 13.76
CA LYS A 110 -21.87 16.58 12.97
C LYS A 110 -20.88 15.64 12.28
N GLU A 111 -21.15 14.35 12.40
CA GLU A 111 -20.43 13.28 11.72
C GLU A 111 -20.73 13.30 10.20
N GLU A 112 -19.67 13.17 9.40
CA GLU A 112 -19.71 13.04 7.94
C GLU A 112 -19.15 11.68 7.56
N LEU A 113 -19.95 10.87 6.86
CA LEU A 113 -19.53 9.56 6.34
C LEU A 113 -18.69 9.74 5.07
N LEU A 114 -17.44 9.29 5.11
CA LEU A 114 -16.56 9.24 3.95
C LEU A 114 -16.81 7.97 3.14
N PHE A 115 -16.80 6.80 3.79
CA PHE A 115 -16.96 5.51 3.14
C PHE A 115 -17.70 4.52 4.03
N ASN A 116 -18.70 3.83 3.46
CA ASN A 116 -19.24 2.59 3.99
C ASN A 116 -18.62 1.43 3.18
N VAL A 117 -17.60 0.78 3.74
CA VAL A 117 -16.89 -0.26 3.00
C VAL A 117 -17.74 -1.53 2.84
N ASN A 118 -18.68 -1.79 3.75
CA ASN A 118 -19.59 -2.93 3.61
C ASN A 118 -20.47 -2.81 2.36
N GLU A 119 -21.02 -1.61 2.09
CA GLU A 119 -21.77 -1.35 0.86
C GLU A 119 -20.89 -1.50 -0.39
N MET A 120 -19.66 -1.00 -0.34
CA MET A 120 -18.73 -1.08 -1.47
C MET A 120 -18.27 -2.52 -1.75
N ALA A 121 -18.25 -3.37 -0.74
CA ALA A 121 -17.83 -4.77 -0.86
C ALA A 121 -18.94 -5.70 -1.39
N ILE A 122 -20.18 -5.24 -1.52
CA ILE A 122 -21.29 -6.06 -2.04
C ILE A 122 -20.96 -6.57 -3.44
N GLY A 123 -21.07 -7.89 -3.63
CA GLY A 123 -20.78 -8.54 -4.91
C GLY A 123 -19.32 -8.90 -5.14
N HIS A 124 -18.43 -8.67 -4.16
CA HIS A 124 -17.03 -9.06 -4.22
C HIS A 124 -16.68 -10.12 -3.17
N GLU A 125 -15.96 -11.17 -3.57
CA GLU A 125 -15.46 -12.21 -2.64
C GLU A 125 -14.33 -11.68 -1.73
N PHE A 126 -13.60 -10.68 -2.21
CA PHE A 126 -12.58 -9.94 -1.47
C PHE A 126 -12.76 -8.45 -1.74
N PHE A 127 -12.59 -7.62 -0.71
CA PHE A 127 -12.59 -6.17 -0.88
C PHE A 127 -11.60 -5.51 0.07
N GLN A 128 -10.80 -4.58 -0.44
CA GLN A 128 -9.92 -3.76 0.37
C GLN A 128 -9.91 -2.33 -0.12
N LEU A 129 -10.28 -1.41 0.78
CA LEU A 129 -10.06 0.03 0.60
C LEU A 129 -8.78 0.44 1.31
N THR A 130 -7.93 1.23 0.65
CA THR A 130 -6.68 1.74 1.24
C THR A 130 -6.34 3.14 0.72
N GLY A 131 -5.24 3.70 1.21
CA GLY A 131 -4.59 4.88 0.63
C GLY A 131 -5.44 6.16 0.61
N MET A 132 -6.39 6.29 1.54
CA MET A 132 -7.22 7.49 1.66
C MET A 132 -6.37 8.74 1.84
N SER A 133 -6.58 9.70 0.93
CA SER A 133 -5.84 10.96 0.91
C SER A 133 -6.79 12.09 0.52
N VAL A 134 -7.11 12.94 1.50
CA VAL A 134 -8.02 14.08 1.37
C VAL A 134 -7.25 15.27 0.78
N SER A 135 -7.86 15.98 -0.17
CA SER A 135 -7.27 17.17 -0.79
C SER A 135 -7.03 18.29 0.23
N PRO A 136 -6.01 19.14 0.04
CA PRO A 136 -5.73 20.27 0.94
C PRO A 136 -6.94 21.17 1.28
N ASP A 137 -7.87 21.36 0.35
CA ASP A 137 -9.10 22.14 0.53
C ASP A 137 -10.27 21.35 1.15
N ASN A 138 -10.06 20.08 1.51
CA ASN A 138 -11.03 19.15 2.09
C ASN A 138 -12.25 18.81 1.20
N THR A 139 -12.19 19.10 -0.10
CA THR A 139 -13.32 18.90 -1.02
C THR A 139 -13.31 17.56 -1.74
N MET A 140 -12.15 16.88 -1.81
CA MET A 140 -11.99 15.60 -2.49
C MET A 140 -11.23 14.60 -1.65
N VAL A 141 -11.40 13.31 -1.96
CA VAL A 141 -10.59 12.22 -1.42
C VAL A 141 -10.19 11.27 -2.54
N SER A 142 -8.91 10.93 -2.61
CA SER A 142 -8.42 9.80 -3.40
C SER A 142 -8.32 8.57 -2.51
N TYR A 143 -8.60 7.39 -3.06
CA TYR A 143 -8.58 6.10 -2.33
C TYR A 143 -8.35 4.95 -3.31
N GLY A 144 -7.62 3.92 -2.87
CA GLY A 144 -7.36 2.71 -3.63
C GLY A 144 -8.34 1.59 -3.28
N VAL A 145 -8.74 0.80 -4.27
CA VAL A 145 -9.57 -0.40 -4.11
C VAL A 145 -8.89 -1.61 -4.76
N ASP A 146 -8.87 -2.74 -4.04
CA ASP A 146 -8.49 -4.07 -4.55
C ASP A 146 -9.63 -5.06 -4.25
N THR A 147 -10.09 -5.77 -5.28
CA THR A 147 -11.19 -6.73 -5.20
C THR A 147 -10.75 -8.19 -5.39
N VAL A 148 -9.44 -8.43 -5.55
CA VAL A 148 -8.86 -9.76 -5.85
C VAL A 148 -7.72 -10.15 -4.91
N GLY A 149 -7.29 -9.25 -4.02
CA GLY A 149 -6.26 -9.52 -3.00
C GLY A 149 -4.84 -9.61 -3.56
N ARG A 150 -4.61 -9.12 -4.79
CA ARG A 150 -3.30 -9.13 -5.45
C ARG A 150 -2.48 -7.87 -5.19
N ARG A 151 -2.98 -6.96 -4.34
CA ARG A 151 -2.40 -5.63 -4.07
C ARG A 151 -2.20 -4.82 -5.36
N GLN A 152 -3.05 -5.05 -6.36
CA GLN A 152 -3.12 -4.29 -7.60
C GLN A 152 -4.32 -3.35 -7.46
N TYR A 153 -4.09 -2.17 -6.91
CA TYR A 153 -5.18 -1.27 -6.56
C TYR A 153 -5.55 -0.37 -7.74
N THR A 154 -6.82 -0.05 -7.84
CA THR A 154 -7.33 1.06 -8.65
C THR A 154 -7.62 2.25 -7.75
N ILE A 155 -6.99 3.40 -8.03
CA ILE A 155 -7.24 4.66 -7.31
C ILE A 155 -8.42 5.36 -7.95
N TYR A 156 -9.41 5.67 -7.12
CA TYR A 156 -10.57 6.48 -7.45
C TYR A 156 -10.50 7.83 -6.74
N ILE A 157 -11.25 8.80 -7.25
CA ILE A 157 -11.38 10.13 -6.66
C ILE A 157 -12.85 10.39 -6.40
N LYS A 158 -13.20 10.69 -5.15
CA LYS A 158 -14.55 11.05 -4.73
C LYS A 158 -14.60 12.51 -4.33
N ASP A 159 -15.56 13.22 -4.90
CA ASP A 159 -15.94 14.56 -4.46
C ASP A 159 -16.76 14.44 -3.16
N LEU A 160 -16.30 15.11 -2.10
CA LEU A 160 -16.89 15.02 -0.76
C LEU A 160 -18.09 15.95 -0.56
N GLN A 161 -18.31 16.92 -1.46
CA GLN A 161 -19.48 17.81 -1.40
C GLN A 161 -20.70 17.15 -2.05
N THR A 162 -20.49 16.48 -3.18
CA THR A 162 -21.53 15.80 -3.96
C THR A 162 -21.64 14.31 -3.67
N HIS A 163 -20.63 13.75 -2.99
CA HIS A 163 -20.45 12.31 -2.75
C HIS A 163 -20.33 11.46 -4.02
N LYS A 164 -20.09 12.08 -5.18
CA LYS A 164 -19.92 11.38 -6.45
C LYS A 164 -18.47 10.95 -6.66
N VAL A 165 -18.29 9.74 -7.16
CA VAL A 165 -16.99 9.25 -7.64
C VAL A 165 -16.79 9.77 -9.06
N MET A 166 -15.62 10.33 -9.33
CA MET A 166 -15.25 10.77 -10.67
C MET A 166 -15.15 9.56 -11.60
N PRO A 167 -15.47 9.71 -12.90
CA PRO A 167 -15.43 8.60 -13.84
C PRO A 167 -14.00 8.13 -14.16
N GLN A 168 -13.00 8.98 -13.93
CA GLN A 168 -11.59 8.61 -14.10
C GLN A 168 -11.10 7.76 -12.93
N ALA A 169 -10.33 6.73 -13.25
CA ALA A 169 -9.66 5.87 -12.29
C ALA A 169 -8.20 5.61 -12.73
N LEU A 170 -7.32 5.36 -11.77
CA LEU A 170 -5.89 5.11 -12.01
C LEU A 170 -5.58 3.66 -11.62
N GLU A 171 -5.33 2.82 -12.62
CA GLU A 171 -5.16 1.37 -12.42
C GLU A 171 -3.71 0.97 -12.16
N LEU A 172 -3.53 -0.28 -11.72
CA LEU A 172 -2.23 -0.93 -11.47
C LEU A 172 -1.33 -0.14 -10.51
N THR A 173 -1.91 0.31 -9.40
CA THR A 173 -1.22 1.16 -8.42
C THR A 173 -0.90 0.42 -7.12
N THR A 174 -0.22 1.10 -6.20
CA THR A 174 -0.09 0.69 -4.79
C THR A 174 -1.28 1.13 -3.92
N GLY A 175 -2.26 1.83 -4.48
CA GLY A 175 -3.51 2.21 -3.82
C GLY A 175 -3.49 3.56 -3.10
N GLY A 176 -2.33 4.22 -2.98
CA GLY A 176 -2.20 5.55 -2.39
C GLY A 176 -1.82 6.62 -3.41
N ALA A 177 -2.27 7.84 -3.16
CA ALA A 177 -1.86 9.02 -3.92
C ALA A 177 -1.64 10.26 -3.01
N VAL A 178 -0.83 11.19 -3.50
CA VAL A 178 -0.46 12.43 -2.82
C VAL A 178 -0.97 13.61 -3.62
N TRP A 179 -1.83 14.42 -3.01
CA TRP A 179 -2.24 15.70 -3.59
C TRP A 179 -1.09 16.70 -3.55
N ASP A 180 -0.99 17.52 -4.59
CA ASP A 180 -0.25 18.79 -4.56
C ASP A 180 -0.88 19.76 -3.54
N ALA A 181 -0.34 20.98 -3.43
CA ALA A 181 -0.91 21.99 -2.54
C ALA A 181 -2.12 22.71 -3.17
N ASN A 182 -2.35 22.54 -4.48
CA ASN A 182 -3.34 23.29 -5.25
C ASN A 182 -4.62 22.49 -5.53
N ASN A 183 -4.72 21.25 -5.04
CA ASN A 183 -5.86 20.33 -5.22
C ASN A 183 -6.08 19.87 -6.67
N ASN A 184 -5.09 20.02 -7.55
CA ASN A 184 -5.27 19.81 -9.00
C ASN A 184 -4.38 18.69 -9.55
N THR A 185 -3.39 18.26 -8.78
CA THR A 185 -2.43 17.24 -9.22
C THR A 185 -2.30 16.15 -8.16
N LEU A 186 -2.31 14.89 -8.61
CA LEU A 186 -2.06 13.72 -7.80
C LEU A 186 -0.75 13.06 -8.25
N PHE A 187 0.06 12.65 -7.28
CA PHE A 187 1.23 11.81 -7.51
C PHE A 187 0.94 10.42 -6.94
N PHE A 188 1.21 9.39 -7.71
CA PHE A 188 0.90 8.01 -7.32
C PHE A 188 1.93 7.04 -7.88
N VAL A 189 2.01 5.86 -7.28
CA VAL A 189 2.89 4.78 -7.74
C VAL A 189 2.11 3.89 -8.71
N ARG A 190 2.70 3.58 -9.86
CA ARG A 190 2.27 2.48 -10.72
C ARG A 190 3.27 1.33 -10.61
N LYS A 191 2.75 0.11 -10.75
CA LYS A 191 3.53 -1.11 -10.68
C LYS A 191 3.88 -1.64 -12.05
N ASP A 192 4.97 -2.38 -12.13
CA ASP A 192 5.25 -3.25 -13.25
C ASP A 192 4.17 -4.35 -13.38
N GLU A 193 3.72 -4.63 -14.60
CA GLU A 193 2.60 -5.55 -14.87
C GLU A 193 2.92 -7.01 -14.50
N GLN A 194 4.17 -7.42 -14.66
CA GLN A 194 4.58 -8.81 -14.48
C GLN A 194 5.04 -9.09 -13.05
N THR A 195 5.94 -8.25 -12.55
CA THR A 195 6.59 -8.41 -11.25
C THR A 195 5.81 -7.80 -10.11
N LEU A 196 4.87 -6.88 -10.41
CA LEU A 196 4.13 -6.06 -9.44
C LEU A 196 5.01 -5.17 -8.56
N ARG A 197 6.26 -4.96 -8.98
CA ARG A 197 7.22 -4.06 -8.33
C ARG A 197 6.76 -2.62 -8.46
N ALA A 198 6.84 -1.85 -7.38
CA ALA A 198 6.56 -0.43 -7.39
C ALA A 198 7.77 0.31 -7.97
N ASN A 199 7.75 0.63 -9.26
CA ASN A 199 8.93 1.16 -9.97
C ASN A 199 8.70 2.50 -10.68
N GLN A 200 7.46 2.99 -10.73
CA GLN A 200 7.14 4.24 -11.42
C GLN A 200 6.33 5.17 -10.54
N ILE A 201 6.72 6.44 -10.49
CA ILE A 201 5.89 7.52 -9.96
C ILE A 201 5.29 8.29 -11.11
N PHE A 202 3.97 8.37 -11.12
CA PHE A 202 3.20 9.13 -12.09
C PHE A 202 2.64 10.41 -11.47
N LYS A 203 2.46 11.41 -12.34
CA LYS A 203 1.74 12.65 -12.07
C LYS A 203 0.47 12.68 -12.91
N TYR A 204 -0.67 12.81 -12.26
CA TYR A 204 -2.00 12.91 -12.85
C TYR A 204 -2.61 14.29 -12.59
N LYS A 205 -3.11 14.94 -13.64
CA LYS A 205 -3.87 16.18 -13.53
C LYS A 205 -5.36 15.87 -13.40
N LEU A 206 -6.01 16.45 -12.41
CA LEU A 206 -7.40 16.18 -12.08
C LEU A 206 -8.33 16.41 -13.29
N GLY A 207 -9.16 15.41 -13.59
CA GLY A 207 -10.13 15.44 -14.70
C GLY A 207 -9.54 15.16 -16.08
N ALA A 208 -8.22 15.00 -16.21
CA ALA A 208 -7.60 14.56 -17.46
C ALA A 208 -7.88 13.08 -17.74
N HIS A 209 -7.65 12.63 -18.98
CA HIS A 209 -7.71 11.19 -19.26
C HIS A 209 -6.59 10.46 -18.52
N PRO A 210 -6.83 9.32 -17.84
CA PRO A 210 -5.80 8.61 -17.06
C PRO A 210 -4.49 8.34 -17.82
N ASP A 211 -4.60 7.97 -19.10
CA ASP A 211 -3.44 7.70 -19.98
C ASP A 211 -2.56 8.92 -20.30
N THR A 212 -3.04 10.13 -19.99
CA THR A 212 -2.23 11.36 -20.11
C THR A 212 -1.36 11.62 -18.89
N SER A 213 -1.41 10.74 -17.89
CA SER A 213 -0.53 10.79 -16.72
C SER A 213 0.92 10.63 -17.15
N THR A 214 1.80 11.45 -16.59
CA THR A 214 3.23 11.50 -16.98
C THR A 214 4.09 10.83 -15.93
N ILE A 215 5.11 10.08 -16.35
CA ILE A 215 6.12 9.54 -15.44
C ILE A 215 6.99 10.71 -14.96
N VAL A 216 7.14 10.85 -13.64
CA VAL A 216 8.03 11.84 -13.02
C VAL A 216 9.23 11.19 -12.34
N TYR A 217 9.19 9.87 -12.14
CA TYR A 217 10.33 9.08 -11.66
C TYR A 217 10.17 7.62 -12.10
N GLN A 218 11.29 7.03 -12.51
CA GLN A 218 11.44 5.64 -12.94
C GLN A 218 12.57 5.01 -12.13
N GLU A 219 12.32 3.83 -11.57
CA GLU A 219 13.30 2.99 -10.91
C GLU A 219 13.66 1.79 -11.78
N ASP A 220 14.80 1.87 -12.46
CA ASP A 220 15.25 0.79 -13.35
C ASP A 220 15.96 -0.33 -12.61
N ASP A 221 16.51 -0.07 -11.42
CA ASP A 221 17.16 -1.11 -10.61
C ASP A 221 16.08 -1.97 -9.90
N GLU A 222 16.08 -3.26 -10.21
CA GLU A 222 15.07 -4.22 -9.77
C GLU A 222 15.10 -4.49 -8.25
N ILE A 223 16.21 -4.19 -7.56
CA ILE A 223 16.28 -4.37 -6.10
C ILE A 223 15.61 -3.23 -5.33
N TYR A 224 15.22 -2.15 -6.01
CA TYR A 224 14.60 -0.98 -5.41
C TYR A 224 13.09 -0.93 -5.68
N ASN A 225 12.37 -0.33 -4.73
CA ASN A 225 10.98 0.10 -4.90
C ASN A 225 10.89 1.62 -4.68
N CYS A 226 10.00 2.26 -5.43
CA CYS A 226 9.72 3.68 -5.31
C CYS A 226 8.43 3.95 -4.52
N TYR A 227 8.43 5.07 -3.79
CA TYR A 227 7.35 5.55 -2.95
C TYR A 227 7.17 7.05 -3.19
N VAL A 228 5.94 7.54 -3.07
CA VAL A 228 5.66 8.97 -3.05
C VAL A 228 4.84 9.33 -1.80
N TYR A 229 5.25 10.39 -1.11
CA TYR A 229 4.60 10.85 0.13
C TYR A 229 4.69 12.37 0.25
N LYS A 230 3.84 12.94 1.12
CA LYS A 230 3.89 14.36 1.46
C LYS A 230 4.71 14.56 2.73
N SER A 231 5.53 15.61 2.80
CA SER A 231 6.19 15.97 4.05
C SER A 231 5.16 16.27 5.14
N LYS A 232 5.53 16.09 6.42
CA LYS A 232 4.62 16.40 7.55
C LYS A 232 4.15 17.86 7.57
N SER A 233 4.98 18.81 7.12
CA SER A 233 4.59 20.22 6.97
C SER A 233 3.63 20.46 5.81
N ARG A 234 3.51 19.50 4.88
CA ARG A 234 2.78 19.56 3.60
C ARG A 234 3.41 20.45 2.54
N GLU A 235 4.57 21.01 2.80
CA GLU A 235 5.26 21.91 1.88
C GLU A 235 5.98 21.19 0.74
N TYR A 236 6.26 19.89 0.91
CA TYR A 236 7.03 19.12 -0.06
C TYR A 236 6.33 17.82 -0.43
N ILE A 237 6.47 17.45 -1.69
CA ILE A 237 6.19 16.10 -2.19
C ILE A 237 7.54 15.41 -2.32
N MET A 238 7.63 14.22 -1.74
CA MET A 238 8.85 13.45 -1.61
C MET A 238 8.70 12.18 -2.42
N ILE A 239 9.72 11.83 -3.20
CA ILE A 239 9.88 10.51 -3.81
C ILE A 239 11.00 9.81 -3.06
N LYS A 240 10.77 8.57 -2.62
CA LYS A 240 11.82 7.70 -2.07
C LYS A 240 12.02 6.51 -2.97
N SER A 241 13.26 6.21 -3.32
CA SER A 241 13.65 4.90 -3.84
C SER A 241 14.41 4.16 -2.73
N SER A 242 14.02 2.92 -2.46
CA SER A 242 14.50 2.16 -1.30
C SER A 242 14.73 0.70 -1.68
N SER A 243 15.89 0.19 -1.30
CA SER A 243 16.24 -1.23 -1.30
C SER A 243 16.47 -1.69 0.15
N THR A 244 16.94 -2.91 0.35
CA THR A 244 17.21 -3.43 1.71
C THR A 244 18.20 -2.60 2.51
N LEU A 245 19.20 -1.98 1.87
CA LEU A 245 20.33 -1.33 2.55
C LEU A 245 20.61 0.09 2.06
N THR A 246 19.91 0.57 1.05
CA THR A 246 20.24 1.82 0.38
C THR A 246 18.98 2.60 0.03
N ASP A 247 19.00 3.89 0.36
CA ASP A 247 17.92 4.83 0.08
C ASP A 247 18.37 5.97 -0.84
N GLU A 248 17.41 6.55 -1.55
CA GLU A 248 17.50 7.87 -2.18
C GLU A 248 16.17 8.59 -2.01
N VAL A 249 16.23 9.87 -1.65
CA VAL A 249 15.06 10.73 -1.50
C VAL A 249 15.19 11.94 -2.40
N ARG A 250 14.10 12.27 -3.09
CA ARG A 250 13.95 13.43 -3.96
C ARG A 250 12.76 14.27 -3.51
N PHE A 251 12.75 15.57 -3.80
CA PHE A 251 11.69 16.46 -3.37
C PHE A 251 11.38 17.58 -4.36
N ILE A 252 10.13 18.03 -4.33
CA ILE A 252 9.66 19.29 -4.93
C ILE A 252 8.78 20.04 -3.94
N LYS A 253 8.62 21.35 -4.11
CA LYS A 253 7.59 22.09 -3.38
C LYS A 253 6.21 21.63 -3.84
N ALA A 254 5.33 21.34 -2.89
CA ALA A 254 3.99 20.82 -3.17
C ALA A 254 3.10 21.82 -3.93
N ASN A 255 3.38 23.13 -3.87
CA ASN A 255 2.68 24.14 -4.66
C ASN A 255 3.26 24.37 -6.06
N GLN A 256 4.36 23.69 -6.41
CA GLN A 256 5.02 23.75 -7.71
C GLN A 256 5.13 22.34 -8.32
N PRO A 257 3.99 21.66 -8.59
CA PRO A 257 3.93 20.25 -8.99
C PRO A 257 4.60 19.92 -10.34
N ASP A 258 4.93 20.95 -11.13
CA ASP A 258 5.61 20.82 -12.42
C ASP A 258 7.13 21.02 -12.33
N SER A 259 7.67 21.24 -11.13
CA SER A 259 9.12 21.37 -10.92
C SER A 259 9.83 20.04 -11.15
N GLU A 260 11.11 20.13 -11.51
CA GLU A 260 12.00 18.97 -11.49
C GLU A 260 12.32 18.56 -10.04
N PHE A 261 12.29 17.24 -9.79
CA PHE A 261 12.61 16.68 -8.48
C PHE A 261 14.10 16.85 -8.16
N LYS A 262 14.38 17.53 -7.04
CA LYS A 262 15.73 17.69 -6.51
C LYS A 262 16.11 16.50 -5.64
N VAL A 263 17.31 15.98 -5.80
CA VAL A 263 17.84 14.90 -4.95
C VAL A 263 18.28 15.49 -3.62
N VAL A 264 17.94 14.83 -2.50
CA VAL A 264 18.49 15.17 -1.17
C VAL A 264 19.94 14.73 -1.10
N GLN A 265 20.19 13.45 -1.37
CA GLN A 265 21.51 12.85 -1.43
C GLN A 265 21.48 11.70 -2.45
N PRO A 266 22.34 11.69 -3.47
CA PRO A 266 22.46 10.53 -4.37
C PRO A 266 22.79 9.26 -3.58
N ARG A 267 22.30 8.11 -4.08
CA ARG A 267 22.55 6.80 -3.45
C ARG A 267 24.02 6.60 -3.10
N THR A 268 24.24 6.14 -1.88
CA THR A 268 25.51 5.62 -1.42
C THR A 268 25.27 4.22 -0.90
N ASP A 269 26.07 3.25 -1.34
CA ASP A 269 25.87 1.85 -0.97
C ASP A 269 25.83 1.70 0.56
N GLN A 270 24.85 0.92 1.05
CA GLN A 270 24.62 0.64 2.47
C GLN A 270 24.27 1.86 3.33
N ILE A 271 23.91 3.00 2.72
CA ILE A 271 23.40 4.17 3.43
C ILE A 271 21.88 4.20 3.34
N GLU A 272 21.26 3.99 4.49
CA GLU A 272 19.82 4.14 4.71
C GLU A 272 19.55 5.52 5.30
N TYR A 273 18.51 6.18 4.79
CA TYR A 273 18.06 7.44 5.38
C TYR A 273 16.59 7.76 5.09
N SER A 274 15.98 8.51 6.01
CA SER A 274 14.66 9.09 5.85
C SER A 274 14.68 10.59 6.12
N VAL A 275 13.77 11.31 5.48
CA VAL A 275 13.75 12.78 5.46
C VAL A 275 12.43 13.29 6.03
N LEU A 276 12.51 14.06 7.10
CA LEU A 276 11.41 14.84 7.67
C LEU A 276 11.68 16.32 7.47
N HIS A 277 10.62 17.11 7.33
CA HIS A 277 10.72 18.56 7.12
C HIS A 277 10.10 19.33 8.28
N TYR A 278 10.80 20.35 8.77
CA TYR A 278 10.28 21.33 9.72
C TYR A 278 11.00 22.67 9.58
N SER A 279 10.23 23.77 9.42
CA SER A 279 10.75 25.12 9.14
C SER A 279 11.68 25.10 7.92
N ASP A 280 12.89 25.65 8.01
CA ASP A 280 13.80 25.75 6.85
C ASP A 280 14.75 24.55 6.71
N HIS A 281 14.46 23.44 7.41
CA HIS A 281 15.39 22.33 7.56
C HIS A 281 14.78 20.96 7.25
N PHE A 282 15.65 20.08 6.78
CA PHE A 282 15.42 18.65 6.80
C PHE A 282 16.09 18.01 8.01
N TYR A 283 15.35 17.10 8.63
CA TYR A 283 15.83 16.21 9.69
C TYR A 283 16.01 14.82 9.07
N ILE A 284 17.23 14.33 9.13
CA ILE A 284 17.66 13.11 8.46
C ILE A 284 17.88 12.03 9.53
N MET A 285 17.11 10.96 9.50
CA MET A 285 17.41 9.76 10.30
C MET A 285 18.21 8.80 9.42
N THR A 286 19.45 8.51 9.78
CA THR A 286 20.39 7.76 8.92
C THR A 286 21.32 6.84 9.72
N ASN A 287 21.82 5.78 9.08
CA ASN A 287 22.85 4.88 9.60
C ASN A 287 24.30 5.34 9.30
N LYS A 288 24.49 6.54 8.73
CA LYS A 288 25.80 7.14 8.41
C LYS A 288 26.79 7.10 9.58
N ASP A 289 28.08 6.92 9.27
CA ASP A 289 29.20 6.87 10.22
C ASP A 289 29.05 5.71 11.22
N ASP A 290 28.74 4.52 10.70
CA ASP A 290 28.56 3.27 11.46
C ASP A 290 27.48 3.34 12.56
N ALA A 291 26.49 4.23 12.39
CA ALA A 291 25.38 4.38 13.32
C ALA A 291 24.34 3.26 13.10
N THR A 292 24.66 2.03 13.51
CA THR A 292 23.79 0.85 13.31
C THR A 292 22.41 0.95 13.96
N ASN A 293 22.28 1.77 15.03
CA ASN A 293 21.00 2.11 15.66
C ASN A 293 20.41 3.44 15.16
N PHE A 294 20.91 3.92 14.02
CA PHE A 294 20.61 5.21 13.41
C PHE A 294 20.97 6.41 14.31
N LYS A 295 21.06 7.58 13.67
CA LYS A 295 21.16 8.88 14.33
C LYS A 295 20.33 9.91 13.60
N ILE A 296 19.99 10.99 14.29
CA ILE A 296 19.29 12.14 13.71
C ILE A 296 20.32 13.23 13.39
N MET A 297 20.26 13.69 12.16
CA MET A 297 21.10 14.74 11.58
C MET A 297 20.19 15.86 11.05
N LYS A 298 20.74 17.04 10.78
CA LYS A 298 19.94 18.21 10.42
C LYS A 298 20.67 19.05 9.39
N THR A 299 20.00 19.33 8.28
CA THR A 299 20.55 20.18 7.22
C THR A 299 19.52 21.22 6.76
N GLU A 300 19.98 22.31 6.14
CA GLU A 300 19.12 23.26 5.44
C GLU A 300 18.47 22.61 4.21
N VAL A 301 17.22 22.94 3.92
CA VAL A 301 16.53 22.44 2.70
C VAL A 301 17.25 22.84 1.42
N THR A 302 17.98 23.96 1.45
CA THR A 302 18.76 24.50 0.33
C THR A 302 20.10 23.81 0.11
N LYS A 303 20.58 23.02 1.08
CA LYS A 303 21.86 22.30 1.04
C LYS A 303 21.71 20.87 1.59
N PRO A 304 20.80 20.07 1.01
CA PRO A 304 20.33 18.82 1.60
C PRO A 304 21.35 17.67 1.56
N GLU A 305 22.51 17.87 0.93
CA GLU A 305 23.53 16.85 0.69
C GLU A 305 24.20 16.37 1.99
N MET A 306 24.69 15.12 1.96
CA MET A 306 25.23 14.40 3.12
C MET A 306 26.44 15.07 3.77
N GLU A 307 27.15 15.95 3.06
CA GLU A 307 28.23 16.77 3.61
C GLU A 307 27.75 17.81 4.65
N ASN A 308 26.45 18.14 4.65
CA ASN A 308 25.82 19.13 5.52
C ASN A 308 24.94 18.49 6.62
N TRP A 309 24.93 17.16 6.72
CA TRP A 309 24.12 16.44 7.71
C TRP A 309 24.67 16.57 9.13
#